data_AF-A0A7Z0SUP7-F1
#
_entry.id   AF-A0A7Z0SUP7-F1
#
_cell.length_a   1.000
_cell.length_b   1.000
_cell.length_c   1.000
_cell.angle_alpha   90.00
_cell.angle_beta   90.00
_cell.angle_gamma   90.00
#
_symmetry.space_group_name_H-M   'P 1'
#
loop_
_entity.id
_entity.type
_entity.pdbx_description
1 polymer ?
#
loop_
_entity_poly.entity_id
_entity_poly.type
_entity_poly.pdbx_seq_one_letter_code
_entity_poly.pdbx_strand_id
1 'polypeptide(L)'
;MAFDTELQALVRAHRPRLLAIGEPHHGEPAFPHLRNRILETLVGHGFRSIAIESDRAAGLAVNDYVQGRRDEVDLSTGISHGWGAHPASRELVDWLRSHNEKLPPDERVTFHGFDAPTEITGAPSPGPMLRELRDYLGETVSDLDGLVGAEERWTAPEIMYDATRSPGRSPEATTLRGIAEDFRTQLYVDAPRLVRETSLESWNRATVLASVAVGLLTYHGAMAVTGTQSQRIRRLLAVRDALMAQNLLDIIALERDRGPVLVSAHNVHLQRHPGRWDSHWEGQDLAFQWNGAGSIVSASLGKRYVYVAGSLGASGPLGLGPPEPGTYEHQLGAETGIFPPPTGDELRERAADLLGLSSLEAATVGTCDAILHIGSEPGAADAARIAGLTGVTETRIPPGSEQPPHTWGDRFFFTGAERVRPFATIVGHDVPGFDERSRLADPGRYRLNIEVGRAEFRNLFGYGPEEFAVHRDGLDFAEPDRLLPHPVYAVRGWVSVVNPGPATVADVTRLVDQARSRSRSAESAAG
;
A
#
# COMPACT_ATOMS: atom_id res chain seq x y z
N MET A 1 -17.92 1.44 1.27
CA MET A 1 -17.40 0.60 2.36
C MET A 1 -18.07 0.96 3.68
N ALA A 2 -17.82 0.20 4.74
CA ALA A 2 -18.38 0.43 6.07
C ALA A 2 -18.10 1.84 6.63
N PHE A 3 -17.03 2.49 6.15
CA PHE A 3 -16.56 3.78 6.66
C PHE A 3 -16.58 4.93 5.64
N ASP A 4 -17.34 4.80 4.53
CA ASP A 4 -17.41 5.87 3.52
C ASP A 4 -17.98 7.17 4.08
N THR A 5 -18.92 7.07 5.02
CA THR A 5 -19.56 8.23 5.66
C THR A 5 -18.55 9.02 6.48
N GLU A 6 -17.74 8.34 7.28
CA GLU A 6 -16.71 8.89 8.15
C GLU A 6 -15.59 9.52 7.32
N LEU A 7 -15.15 8.84 6.27
CA LEU A 7 -14.16 9.38 5.32
C LEU A 7 -14.68 10.69 4.68
N GLN A 8 -15.92 10.70 4.23
CA GLN A 8 -16.52 11.91 3.63
C GLN A 8 -16.68 13.03 4.63
N ALA A 9 -17.09 12.74 5.86
CA ALA A 9 -17.19 13.72 6.93
C ALA A 9 -15.82 14.34 7.22
N LEU A 10 -14.76 13.52 7.31
CA LEU A 10 -13.39 13.95 7.53
C LEU A 10 -12.92 14.92 6.43
N VAL A 11 -13.10 14.53 5.15
CA VAL A 11 -12.70 15.34 4.00
C VAL A 11 -13.46 16.67 3.95
N ARG A 12 -14.78 16.67 4.20
CA ARG A 12 -15.59 17.90 4.19
C ARG A 12 -15.20 18.85 5.32
N ALA A 13 -14.89 18.31 6.50
CA ALA A 13 -14.52 19.10 7.68
C ALA A 13 -13.16 19.79 7.50
N HIS A 14 -12.17 19.07 6.98
CA HIS A 14 -10.79 19.57 6.92
C HIS A 14 -10.41 20.21 5.58
N ARG A 15 -11.09 19.81 4.49
CA ARG A 15 -10.79 20.22 3.11
C ARG A 15 -9.29 20.07 2.81
N PRO A 16 -8.72 18.85 2.78
CA PRO A 16 -7.28 18.65 2.62
C PRO A 16 -6.72 19.30 1.34
N ARG A 17 -5.43 19.65 1.36
CA ARG A 17 -4.59 19.69 0.14
C ARG A 17 -3.90 18.34 -0.07
N LEU A 18 -3.53 17.71 1.05
CA LEU A 18 -2.97 16.36 1.10
C LEU A 18 -3.74 15.57 2.16
N LEU A 19 -4.34 14.45 1.76
CA LEU A 19 -4.90 13.46 2.68
C LEU A 19 -3.92 12.30 2.75
N ALA A 20 -3.29 12.12 3.90
CA ALA A 20 -2.31 11.08 4.16
C ALA A 20 -2.96 9.92 4.91
N ILE A 21 -2.86 8.71 4.35
CA ILE A 21 -3.37 7.48 4.95
C ILE A 21 -2.18 6.57 5.21
N GLY A 22 -1.94 6.33 6.49
CA GLY A 22 -0.89 5.44 6.95
C GLY A 22 -1.33 3.98 7.00
N GLU A 23 -0.35 3.08 6.95
CA GLU A 23 -0.50 1.68 7.35
C GLU A 23 0.54 1.34 8.43
N PRO A 24 0.19 0.50 9.41
CA PRO A 24 1.09 0.16 10.51
C PRO A 24 2.08 -0.95 10.14
N HIS A 25 1.89 -1.65 9.01
CA HIS A 25 2.76 -2.75 8.58
C HIS A 25 2.53 -3.08 7.10
N HIS A 26 3.60 -3.10 6.29
CA HIS A 26 3.51 -3.37 4.84
C HIS A 26 3.05 -4.79 4.48
N GLY A 27 3.27 -5.76 5.37
CA GLY A 27 2.90 -7.16 5.15
C GLY A 27 1.42 -7.48 5.36
N GLU A 28 0.59 -6.53 5.84
CA GLU A 28 -0.86 -6.75 5.96
C GLU A 28 -1.55 -6.49 4.60
N PRO A 29 -2.08 -7.52 3.90
CA PRO A 29 -2.62 -7.36 2.56
C PRO A 29 -3.88 -6.48 2.49
N ALA A 30 -4.60 -6.26 3.59
CA ALA A 30 -5.83 -5.46 3.57
C ALA A 30 -5.59 -3.97 3.27
N PHE A 31 -4.53 -3.34 3.80
CA PHE A 31 -4.31 -1.89 3.64
C PHE A 31 -4.16 -1.45 2.18
N PRO A 32 -3.37 -2.13 1.32
CA PRO A 32 -3.30 -1.80 -0.11
C PRO A 32 -4.66 -1.85 -0.83
N HIS A 33 -5.53 -2.81 -0.49
CA HIS A 33 -6.87 -2.90 -1.09
C HIS A 33 -7.79 -1.79 -0.55
N LEU A 34 -7.76 -1.51 0.75
CA LEU A 34 -8.50 -0.39 1.34
C LEU A 34 -8.09 0.95 0.73
N ARG A 35 -6.79 1.20 0.53
CA ARG A 35 -6.28 2.38 -0.19
C ARG A 35 -6.95 2.55 -1.55
N ASN A 36 -7.04 1.49 -2.34
CA ASN A 36 -7.66 1.55 -3.67
C ASN A 36 -9.13 1.97 -3.57
N ARG A 37 -9.90 1.35 -2.67
CA ARG A 37 -11.32 1.68 -2.49
C ARG A 37 -11.53 3.07 -1.92
N ILE A 38 -10.62 3.53 -1.06
CA ILE A 38 -10.63 4.90 -0.57
C ILE A 38 -10.43 5.87 -1.74
N LEU A 39 -9.46 5.62 -2.63
CA LEU A 39 -9.28 6.44 -3.83
C LEU A 39 -10.54 6.46 -4.70
N GLU A 40 -11.14 5.29 -4.97
CA GLU A 40 -12.39 5.18 -5.74
C GLU A 40 -13.49 6.09 -5.19
N THR A 41 -13.67 6.10 -3.86
CA THR A 41 -14.62 6.99 -3.18
C THR A 41 -14.20 8.46 -3.32
N LEU A 42 -12.93 8.78 -3.09
CA LEU A 42 -12.41 10.15 -3.06
C LEU A 42 -12.41 10.86 -4.41
N VAL A 43 -12.35 10.12 -5.53
CA VAL A 43 -12.50 10.71 -6.87
C VAL A 43 -13.87 11.39 -7.03
N GLY A 44 -14.92 10.83 -6.42
CA GLY A 44 -16.24 11.47 -6.35
C GLY A 44 -16.27 12.75 -5.50
N HIS A 45 -15.23 13.03 -4.72
CA HIS A 45 -15.07 14.20 -3.85
C HIS A 45 -13.95 15.14 -4.32
N GLY A 46 -13.61 15.09 -5.60
CA GLY A 46 -12.70 16.04 -6.24
C GLY A 46 -11.21 15.70 -6.15
N PHE A 47 -10.85 14.52 -5.65
CA PHE A 47 -9.46 14.05 -5.73
C PHE A 47 -9.13 13.64 -7.17
N ARG A 48 -7.94 14.01 -7.64
CA ARG A 48 -7.47 13.74 -9.01
C ARG A 48 -6.04 13.22 -9.06
N SER A 49 -5.45 12.86 -7.92
CA SER A 49 -4.08 12.39 -7.85
C SER A 49 -3.91 11.43 -6.68
N ILE A 50 -3.13 10.37 -6.89
CA ILE A 50 -2.64 9.47 -5.85
C ILE A 50 -1.11 9.45 -5.85
N ALA A 51 -0.53 9.57 -4.65
CA ALA A 51 0.88 9.35 -4.39
C ALA A 51 1.06 8.10 -3.50
N ILE A 52 1.93 7.18 -3.89
CA ILE A 52 2.29 6.01 -3.06
C ILE A 52 3.78 6.01 -2.75
N GLU A 53 4.18 5.34 -1.66
CA GLU A 53 5.58 5.21 -1.19
C GLU A 53 6.43 4.38 -2.18
N SER A 54 6.62 4.91 -3.38
CA SER A 54 7.35 4.29 -4.46
C SER A 54 8.19 5.35 -5.15
N ASP A 55 9.26 4.92 -5.81
CA ASP A 55 10.16 5.78 -6.58
C ASP A 55 9.39 6.76 -7.48
N ARG A 56 9.65 8.06 -7.26
CA ARG A 56 9.08 9.19 -7.98
C ARG A 56 9.34 9.14 -9.49
N ALA A 57 10.54 8.74 -9.91
CA ALA A 57 10.92 8.65 -11.32
C ALA A 57 10.29 7.41 -11.98
N ALA A 58 10.36 6.25 -11.34
CA ALA A 58 9.71 5.02 -11.82
C ALA A 58 8.20 5.21 -12.03
N GLY A 59 7.55 5.92 -11.10
CA GLY A 59 6.12 6.21 -11.17
C GLY A 59 5.68 7.02 -12.41
N LEU A 60 6.60 7.69 -13.12
CA LEU A 60 6.28 8.36 -14.38
C LEU A 60 5.80 7.38 -15.45
N ALA A 61 6.40 6.19 -15.54
CA ALA A 61 5.99 5.17 -16.51
C ALA A 61 4.58 4.61 -16.20
N VAL A 62 4.26 4.45 -14.91
CA VAL A 62 2.92 4.07 -14.47
C VAL A 62 1.92 5.18 -14.79
N ASN A 63 2.29 6.44 -14.56
CA ASN A 63 1.44 7.58 -14.92
C ASN A 63 1.18 7.63 -16.43
N ASP A 64 2.21 7.44 -17.26
CA ASP A 64 2.05 7.43 -18.73
C ASP A 64 1.09 6.33 -19.20
N TYR A 65 1.17 5.15 -18.58
CA TYR A 65 0.23 4.07 -18.83
C TYR A 65 -1.20 4.45 -18.43
N VAL A 66 -1.45 4.90 -17.19
CA VAL A 66 -2.83 5.21 -16.75
C VAL A 66 -3.42 6.44 -17.47
N GLN A 67 -2.59 7.27 -18.08
CA GLN A 67 -3.02 8.44 -18.85
C GLN A 67 -3.28 8.15 -20.33
N GLY A 68 -3.05 6.94 -20.83
CA GLY A 68 -3.28 6.62 -22.25
C GLY A 68 -2.09 6.90 -23.17
N ARG A 69 -0.91 7.23 -22.62
CA ARG A 69 0.28 7.60 -23.41
C ARG A 69 1.22 6.43 -23.68
N ARG A 70 1.01 5.33 -22.96
CA ARG A 70 1.71 4.06 -23.14
C ARG A 70 0.69 2.92 -23.08
N ASP A 71 0.91 1.89 -23.89
CA ASP A 71 0.01 0.74 -23.99
C ASP A 71 0.30 -0.34 -22.94
N GLU A 72 1.55 -0.44 -22.47
CA GLU A 72 1.98 -1.47 -21.53
C GLU A 72 2.79 -0.87 -20.38
N VAL A 73 2.77 -1.49 -19.21
CA VAL A 73 3.65 -1.11 -18.09
C VAL A 73 4.10 -2.34 -17.32
N ASP A 74 5.40 -2.39 -17.03
CA ASP A 74 5.97 -3.34 -16.10
C ASP A 74 5.92 -2.75 -14.68
N LEU A 75 5.05 -3.32 -13.84
CA LEU A 75 4.90 -2.84 -12.47
C LEU A 75 6.09 -3.22 -11.57
N SER A 76 6.88 -4.24 -11.94
CA SER A 76 8.05 -4.63 -11.15
C SER A 76 9.16 -3.57 -11.17
N THR A 77 9.17 -2.72 -12.19
CA THR A 77 10.08 -1.59 -12.33
C THR A 77 9.39 -0.24 -12.17
N GLY A 78 8.07 -0.16 -12.38
CA GLY A 78 7.28 1.06 -12.20
C GLY A 78 6.83 1.34 -10.76
N ILE A 79 6.81 0.32 -9.89
CA ILE A 79 6.49 0.43 -8.46
C ILE A 79 7.58 -0.28 -7.64
N SER A 80 8.35 0.48 -6.86
CA SER A 80 9.56 0.02 -6.14
C SER A 80 9.25 -0.81 -4.88
N HIS A 81 10.28 -1.22 -4.14
CA HIS A 81 10.19 -2.01 -2.89
C HIS A 81 9.53 -3.39 -3.07
N GLY A 82 9.48 -3.89 -4.31
CA GLY A 82 8.79 -5.13 -4.67
C GLY A 82 7.27 -5.04 -4.66
N TRP A 83 6.68 -3.88 -4.36
CA TRP A 83 5.23 -3.73 -4.22
C TRP A 83 4.49 -3.76 -5.56
N GLY A 84 5.20 -3.63 -6.68
CA GLY A 84 4.66 -3.93 -8.00
C GLY A 84 4.14 -5.36 -8.16
N ALA A 85 4.64 -6.32 -7.36
CA ALA A 85 4.17 -7.70 -7.34
C ALA A 85 2.88 -7.89 -6.53
N HIS A 86 2.51 -6.93 -5.67
CA HIS A 86 1.31 -7.04 -4.85
C HIS A 86 0.04 -6.94 -5.73
N PRO A 87 -0.94 -7.85 -5.61
CA PRO A 87 -2.15 -7.84 -6.44
C PRO A 87 -2.91 -6.51 -6.42
N ALA A 88 -3.03 -5.88 -5.25
CA ALA A 88 -3.67 -4.57 -5.11
C ALA A 88 -2.98 -3.45 -5.93
N SER A 89 -1.68 -3.55 -6.23
CA SER A 89 -0.98 -2.56 -7.05
C SER A 89 -1.41 -2.67 -8.51
N ARG A 90 -1.52 -3.91 -9.03
CA ARG A 90 -2.08 -4.14 -10.37
C ARG A 90 -3.53 -3.72 -10.46
N GLU A 91 -4.34 -4.08 -9.46
CA GLU A 91 -5.76 -3.66 -9.40
C GLU A 91 -5.91 -2.13 -9.44
N LEU A 92 -5.07 -1.40 -8.69
CA LEU A 92 -5.06 0.07 -8.70
C LEU A 92 -4.76 0.61 -10.10
N VAL A 93 -3.71 0.12 -10.75
CA VAL A 93 -3.25 0.61 -12.05
C VAL A 93 -4.26 0.28 -13.15
N ASP A 94 -4.83 -0.93 -13.15
CA ASP A 94 -5.86 -1.34 -14.11
C ASP A 94 -7.16 -0.54 -13.92
N TRP A 95 -7.55 -0.27 -12.66
CA TRP A 95 -8.69 0.59 -12.37
C TRP A 95 -8.44 2.04 -12.84
N LEU A 96 -7.27 2.62 -12.54
CA LEU A 96 -6.91 3.97 -12.98
C LEU A 96 -6.95 4.09 -14.50
N ARG A 97 -6.36 3.13 -15.23
CA ARG A 97 -6.41 3.10 -16.69
C ARG A 97 -7.85 3.06 -17.19
N SER A 98 -8.65 2.12 -16.71
CA SER A 98 -10.04 1.93 -17.13
C SER A 98 -10.95 3.12 -16.77
N HIS A 99 -10.64 3.83 -15.68
CA HIS A 99 -11.35 5.02 -15.24
C HIS A 99 -10.98 6.22 -16.13
N ASN A 100 -9.69 6.44 -16.34
CA ASN A 100 -9.16 7.59 -17.08
C ASN A 100 -9.50 7.58 -18.57
N GLU A 101 -9.58 6.40 -19.19
CA GLU A 101 -9.97 6.26 -20.61
C GLU A 101 -11.37 6.84 -20.91
N LYS A 102 -12.23 6.94 -19.90
CA LYS A 102 -13.60 7.45 -20.02
C LYS A 102 -13.70 8.95 -19.78
N LEU A 103 -12.60 9.60 -19.41
CA LEU A 103 -12.56 10.99 -18.95
C LEU A 103 -11.71 11.88 -19.85
N PRO A 104 -12.06 13.18 -19.94
CA PRO A 104 -11.20 14.17 -20.57
C PRO A 104 -9.89 14.34 -19.76
N PRO A 105 -8.78 14.77 -20.39
CA PRO A 105 -7.46 14.79 -19.75
C PRO A 105 -7.37 15.52 -18.41
N ASP A 106 -8.11 16.63 -18.25
CA ASP A 106 -8.14 17.44 -17.03
C ASP A 106 -8.80 16.73 -15.84
N GLU A 107 -9.76 15.83 -16.11
CA GLU A 107 -10.48 15.07 -15.10
C GLU A 107 -9.84 13.71 -14.74
N ARG A 108 -8.81 13.27 -15.45
CA ARG A 108 -8.14 11.98 -15.21
C ARG A 108 -7.40 11.95 -13.88
N VAL A 109 -7.32 10.79 -13.23
CA VAL A 109 -6.53 10.62 -12.00
C VAL A 109 -5.06 10.39 -12.36
N THR A 110 -4.16 11.20 -11.81
CA THR A 110 -2.70 11.05 -11.97
C THR A 110 -2.11 10.11 -10.92
N PHE A 111 -1.10 9.35 -11.31
CA PHE A 111 -0.34 8.46 -10.44
C PHE A 111 1.04 9.02 -10.16
N HIS A 112 1.47 8.94 -8.90
CA HIS A 112 2.77 9.40 -8.46
C HIS A 112 3.40 8.36 -7.53
N GLY A 113 4.66 8.02 -7.76
CA GLY A 113 5.54 7.68 -6.66
C GLY A 113 5.93 8.97 -5.93
N PHE A 114 6.18 8.95 -4.62
CA PHE A 114 6.76 10.10 -3.91
C PHE A 114 8.07 9.77 -3.20
N ASP A 115 8.54 8.53 -3.27
CA ASP A 115 9.81 8.12 -2.69
C ASP A 115 11.01 8.52 -3.55
N ALA A 116 12.18 8.57 -2.92
CA ALA A 116 13.43 8.59 -3.65
C ALA A 116 13.66 7.22 -4.33
N PRO A 117 14.44 7.15 -5.42
CA PRO A 117 14.88 5.89 -6.01
C PRO A 117 15.92 5.27 -5.06
N THR A 118 15.46 4.69 -3.95
CA THR A 118 16.30 4.06 -2.94
C THR A 118 15.62 2.80 -2.45
N GLU A 119 16.39 1.74 -2.28
CA GLU A 119 15.96 0.46 -1.70
C GLU A 119 16.60 0.29 -0.33
N ILE A 120 16.12 -0.68 0.46
CA ILE A 120 16.59 -0.91 1.85
C ILE A 120 18.12 -1.02 1.94
N THR A 121 18.76 -1.69 0.98
CA THR A 121 20.21 -1.94 0.98
C THR A 121 20.95 -1.34 -0.22
N GLY A 122 20.32 -0.44 -0.99
CA GLY A 122 20.95 0.07 -2.21
C GLY A 122 20.29 1.31 -2.79
N ALA A 123 20.99 1.95 -3.71
CA ALA A 123 20.44 3.04 -4.52
C ALA A 123 20.99 2.91 -5.95
N PRO A 124 20.18 3.17 -6.99
CA PRO A 124 20.62 3.07 -8.36
C PRO A 124 21.65 4.16 -8.68
N SER A 125 22.30 4.00 -9.82
CA SER A 125 23.16 5.04 -10.38
C SER A 125 22.33 6.22 -10.92
N PRO A 126 22.87 7.46 -10.87
CA PRO A 126 22.24 8.62 -11.49
C PRO A 126 22.34 8.63 -13.02
N GLY A 127 23.18 7.77 -13.61
CA GLY A 127 23.53 7.77 -15.04
C GLY A 127 22.32 7.80 -16.00
N PRO A 128 21.37 6.85 -15.90
CA PRO A 128 20.21 6.82 -16.79
C PRO A 128 19.40 8.13 -16.81
N MET A 129 19.13 8.72 -15.66
CA MET A 129 18.37 9.97 -15.56
C MET A 129 19.15 11.16 -16.13
N LEU A 130 20.46 11.23 -15.89
CA LEU A 130 21.30 12.31 -16.41
C LEU A 130 21.42 12.24 -17.94
N ARG A 131 21.46 11.04 -18.52
CA ARG A 131 21.45 10.86 -19.99
C ARG A 131 20.11 11.28 -20.59
N GLU A 132 18.98 10.88 -20.00
CA GLU A 132 17.65 11.30 -20.45
C GLU A 132 17.50 12.84 -20.41
N LEU A 133 17.98 13.48 -19.35
CA LEU A 133 17.98 14.95 -19.22
C LEU A 133 18.85 15.63 -20.26
N ARG A 134 20.08 15.15 -20.47
CA ARG A 134 21.00 15.67 -21.49
C ARG A 134 20.35 15.63 -22.87
N ASP A 135 19.76 14.47 -23.22
CA ASP A 135 19.17 14.23 -24.52
C ASP A 135 17.91 15.11 -24.72
N TYR A 136 17.09 15.29 -23.68
CA TYR A 136 15.91 16.18 -23.73
C TYR A 136 16.28 17.66 -23.88
N LEU A 137 17.33 18.12 -23.19
CA LEU A 137 17.80 19.51 -23.28
C LEU A 137 18.52 19.80 -24.59
N GLY A 138 19.06 18.77 -25.26
CA GLY A 138 19.93 18.93 -26.44
C GLY A 138 21.33 19.43 -26.07
N GLU A 139 21.77 19.21 -24.83
CA GLU A 139 23.04 19.71 -24.30
C GLU A 139 24.21 18.78 -24.64
N THR A 140 25.35 19.36 -25.02
CA THR A 140 26.59 18.61 -25.17
C THR A 140 27.42 18.70 -23.90
N VAL A 141 27.06 17.92 -22.88
CA VAL A 141 27.90 17.77 -21.69
C VAL A 141 29.08 16.85 -22.03
N SER A 142 30.30 17.38 -21.97
CA SER A 142 31.52 16.60 -22.19
C SER A 142 31.71 15.56 -21.08
N ASP A 143 31.92 14.30 -21.48
CA ASP A 143 32.32 13.17 -20.62
C ASP A 143 31.33 12.76 -19.49
N LEU A 144 30.02 12.89 -19.71
CA LEU A 144 29.02 12.40 -18.75
C LEU A 144 29.22 10.90 -18.41
N ASP A 145 29.50 10.08 -19.42
CA ASP A 145 29.69 8.63 -19.24
C ASP A 145 30.98 8.30 -18.46
N GLY A 146 32.07 9.03 -18.67
CA GLY A 146 33.29 8.88 -17.86
C GLY A 146 33.09 9.29 -16.40
N LEU A 147 32.34 10.37 -16.16
CA LEU A 147 32.00 10.82 -14.80
C LEU A 147 31.12 9.81 -14.05
N VAL A 148 30.10 9.25 -14.71
CA VAL A 148 29.24 8.21 -14.12
C VAL A 148 30.04 6.93 -13.87
N GLY A 149 30.83 6.49 -14.84
CA GLY A 149 31.54 5.22 -14.81
C GLY A 149 30.60 4.01 -14.90
N ALA A 150 31.06 2.84 -14.46
CA ALA A 150 30.27 1.62 -14.41
C ALA A 150 29.08 1.77 -13.43
N GLU A 151 27.87 1.38 -13.83
CA GLU A 151 26.66 1.56 -13.02
C GLU A 151 26.75 0.81 -11.67
N GLU A 152 27.42 -0.34 -11.66
CA GLU A 152 27.58 -1.24 -10.50
C GLU A 152 28.33 -0.57 -9.34
N ARG A 153 29.17 0.43 -9.61
CA ARG A 153 29.89 1.16 -8.56
C ARG A 153 28.95 1.93 -7.63
N TRP A 154 27.72 2.21 -8.07
CA TRP A 154 26.71 2.93 -7.31
C TRP A 154 25.78 1.97 -6.56
N THR A 155 25.57 0.77 -7.09
CA THR A 155 24.53 -0.17 -6.62
C THR A 155 25.06 -1.32 -5.77
N ALA A 156 26.37 -1.41 -5.57
CA ALA A 156 26.97 -2.53 -4.86
C ALA A 156 26.47 -2.60 -3.39
N PRO A 157 25.92 -3.74 -2.92
CA PRO A 157 25.26 -3.84 -1.60
C PRO A 157 26.14 -3.44 -0.41
N GLU A 158 27.43 -3.76 -0.50
CA GLU A 158 28.47 -3.34 0.44
C GLU A 158 28.52 -1.84 0.78
N ILE A 159 28.07 -0.97 -0.13
CA ILE A 159 28.16 0.49 0.04
C ILE A 159 27.27 0.94 1.20
N MET A 160 26.15 0.24 1.40
CA MET A 160 25.27 0.48 2.54
C MET A 160 26.01 0.30 3.88
N TYR A 161 26.98 -0.61 3.95
CA TYR A 161 27.67 -0.97 5.20
C TYR A 161 29.09 -0.39 5.32
N ASP A 162 29.72 -0.05 4.19
CA ASP A 162 31.04 0.57 4.15
C ASP A 162 31.01 1.89 3.37
N ALA A 163 31.05 3.00 4.13
CA ALA A 163 31.05 4.35 3.57
C ALA A 163 32.22 4.61 2.61
N THR A 164 33.36 3.93 2.80
CA THR A 164 34.56 4.15 1.98
C THR A 164 34.43 3.60 0.56
N ARG A 165 33.47 2.70 0.35
CA ARG A 165 33.15 2.13 -0.97
C ARG A 165 32.18 2.99 -1.77
N SER A 166 31.54 3.97 -1.12
CA SER A 166 30.56 4.84 -1.80
C SER A 166 31.26 5.87 -2.69
N PRO A 167 30.85 6.01 -3.96
CA PRO A 167 31.37 7.04 -4.84
C PRO A 167 30.82 8.44 -4.52
N GLY A 168 29.82 8.57 -3.65
CA GLY A 168 28.99 9.78 -3.54
C GLY A 168 29.67 11.07 -3.08
N ARG A 169 30.94 11.00 -2.62
CA ARG A 169 31.77 12.16 -2.29
C ARG A 169 33.05 12.26 -3.13
N SER A 170 33.14 11.50 -4.21
CA SER A 170 34.24 11.64 -5.17
C SER A 170 34.14 12.97 -5.94
N PRO A 171 35.24 13.44 -6.55
CA PRO A 171 35.21 14.59 -7.45
C PRO A 171 34.21 14.43 -8.60
N GLU A 172 34.08 13.20 -9.14
CA GLU A 172 33.13 12.89 -10.21
C GLU A 172 31.69 13.03 -9.71
N ALA A 173 31.35 12.47 -8.54
CA ALA A 173 30.00 12.61 -7.96
C ALA A 173 29.64 14.07 -7.64
N THR A 174 30.62 14.88 -7.21
CA THR A 174 30.44 16.32 -6.98
C THR A 174 30.17 17.06 -8.30
N THR A 175 30.91 16.71 -9.35
CA THR A 175 30.73 17.26 -10.70
C THR A 175 29.38 16.88 -11.27
N LEU A 176 28.96 15.62 -11.15
CA LEU A 176 27.64 15.13 -11.56
C LEU A 176 26.52 15.88 -10.84
N ARG A 177 26.67 16.22 -9.56
CA ARG A 177 25.67 17.02 -8.83
C ARG A 177 25.58 18.44 -9.38
N GLY A 178 26.72 19.06 -9.71
CA GLY A 178 26.75 20.34 -10.41
C GLY A 178 26.02 20.28 -11.76
N ILE A 179 26.31 19.27 -12.58
CA ILE A 179 25.63 19.06 -13.87
C ILE A 179 24.12 18.88 -13.69
N ALA A 180 23.68 18.10 -12.70
CA ALA A 180 22.26 17.90 -12.43
C ALA A 180 21.54 19.21 -12.04
N GLU A 181 22.22 20.07 -11.27
CA GLU A 181 21.75 21.41 -10.90
C GLU A 181 21.70 22.37 -12.10
N ASP A 182 22.71 22.32 -12.97
CA ASP A 182 22.75 23.09 -14.21
C ASP A 182 21.60 22.68 -15.15
N PHE A 183 21.37 21.37 -15.32
CA PHE A 183 20.21 20.85 -16.07
C PHE A 183 18.89 21.33 -15.49
N ARG A 184 18.73 21.30 -14.16
CA ARG A 184 17.52 21.80 -13.49
C ARG A 184 17.29 23.28 -13.80
N THR A 185 18.34 24.09 -13.80
CA THR A 185 18.26 25.52 -14.13
C THR A 185 17.94 25.72 -15.61
N GLN A 186 18.59 24.98 -16.50
CA GLN A 186 18.41 25.08 -17.95
C GLN A 186 16.97 24.74 -18.37
N LEU A 187 16.33 23.77 -17.71
CA LEU A 187 14.90 23.47 -17.92
C LEU A 187 14.02 24.72 -17.77
N TYR A 188 14.30 25.61 -16.81
CA TYR A 188 13.53 26.84 -16.63
C TYR A 188 13.92 27.94 -17.62
N VAL A 189 15.21 28.09 -17.91
CA VAL A 189 15.71 29.06 -18.90
C VAL A 189 15.04 28.83 -20.26
N ASP A 190 14.97 27.56 -20.68
CA ASP A 190 14.42 27.18 -21.97
C ASP A 190 12.96 26.73 -21.93
N ALA A 191 12.26 26.86 -20.80
CA ALA A 191 10.90 26.35 -20.63
C ALA A 191 9.95 26.76 -21.78
N PRO A 192 9.88 28.03 -22.23
CA PRO A 192 9.00 28.41 -23.33
C PRO A 192 9.33 27.72 -24.67
N ARG A 193 10.61 27.43 -24.91
CA ARG A 193 11.08 26.73 -26.11
C ARG A 193 10.79 25.24 -26.00
N LEU A 194 11.25 24.61 -24.91
CA LEU A 194 11.08 23.18 -24.63
C LEU A 194 9.61 22.77 -24.67
N VAL A 195 8.73 23.52 -24.01
CA VAL A 195 7.28 23.23 -23.98
C VAL A 195 6.65 23.34 -25.36
N ARG A 196 7.07 24.32 -26.18
CA ARG A 196 6.57 24.51 -27.55
C ARG A 196 7.05 23.42 -28.51
N GLU A 197 8.30 22.97 -28.35
CA GLU A 197 8.92 21.94 -29.19
C GLU A 197 8.51 20.52 -28.80
N THR A 198 8.14 20.32 -27.53
CA THR A 198 7.73 19.03 -26.98
C THR A 198 6.31 19.15 -26.38
N SER A 199 6.19 19.30 -25.06
CA SER A 199 4.94 19.59 -24.37
C SER A 199 5.21 20.05 -22.93
N LEU A 200 4.19 20.60 -22.26
CA LEU A 200 4.26 20.89 -20.82
C LEU A 200 4.50 19.61 -20.00
N GLU A 201 3.95 18.49 -20.47
CA GLU A 201 4.09 17.20 -19.82
C GLU A 201 5.53 16.67 -19.90
N SER A 202 6.16 16.73 -21.07
CA SER A 202 7.56 16.35 -21.25
C SER A 202 8.49 17.23 -20.42
N TRP A 203 8.18 18.53 -20.31
CA TRP A 203 8.91 19.44 -19.44
C TRP A 203 8.75 19.06 -17.96
N ASN A 204 7.52 18.80 -17.49
CA ASN A 204 7.28 18.33 -16.12
C ASN A 204 8.01 17.01 -15.82
N ARG A 205 8.03 16.08 -16.77
CA ARG A 205 8.78 14.82 -16.67
C ARG A 205 10.26 15.10 -16.45
N ALA A 206 10.85 15.95 -17.28
CA ALA A 206 12.26 16.33 -17.13
C ALA A 206 12.53 17.06 -15.81
N THR A 207 11.63 17.92 -15.33
CA THR A 207 11.76 18.56 -14.01
C THR A 207 11.78 17.54 -12.88
N VAL A 208 10.93 16.50 -12.94
CA VAL A 208 10.94 15.39 -11.98
C VAL A 208 12.28 14.66 -12.02
N LEU A 209 12.77 14.29 -13.20
CA LEU A 209 14.05 13.57 -13.34
C LEU A 209 15.23 14.40 -12.83
N ALA A 210 15.25 15.71 -13.06
CA ALA A 210 16.29 16.61 -12.57
C ALA A 210 16.30 16.67 -11.03
N SER A 211 15.14 16.86 -10.40
CA SER A 211 15.00 16.84 -8.94
C SER A 211 15.43 15.49 -8.34
N VAL A 212 15.00 14.38 -8.96
CA VAL A 212 15.36 13.04 -8.51
C VAL A 212 16.87 12.77 -8.68
N ALA A 213 17.50 13.19 -9.77
CA ALA A 213 18.93 13.04 -9.99
C ALA A 213 19.76 13.80 -8.92
N VAL A 214 19.39 15.05 -8.61
CA VAL A 214 20.02 15.84 -7.53
C VAL A 214 19.83 15.15 -6.18
N GLY A 215 18.61 14.67 -5.89
CA GLY A 215 18.29 13.95 -4.67
C GLY A 215 19.09 12.66 -4.51
N LEU A 216 19.17 11.85 -5.57
CA LEU A 216 19.92 10.60 -5.59
C LEU A 216 21.42 10.83 -5.40
N LEU A 217 22.00 11.83 -6.06
CA LEU A 217 23.40 12.22 -5.84
C LEU A 217 23.63 12.74 -4.41
N THR A 218 22.64 13.39 -3.81
CA THR A 218 22.69 13.81 -2.39
C THR A 218 22.65 12.62 -1.46
N TYR A 219 21.81 11.62 -1.73
CA TYR A 219 21.72 10.37 -0.97
C TYR A 219 23.03 9.58 -1.03
N HIS A 220 23.61 9.40 -2.22
CA HIS A 220 24.94 8.81 -2.38
C HIS A 220 26.00 9.58 -1.59
N GLY A 221 25.93 10.92 -1.62
CA GLY A 221 26.81 11.77 -0.81
C GLY A 221 26.67 11.54 0.70
N ALA A 222 25.45 11.28 1.19
CA ALA A 222 25.19 10.94 2.59
C ALA A 222 25.68 9.52 2.95
N MET A 223 25.58 8.58 2.02
CA MET A 223 26.04 7.19 2.16
C MET A 223 27.56 7.09 2.34
N ALA A 224 28.29 7.97 1.65
CA ALA A 224 29.75 8.11 1.74
C ALA A 224 30.26 8.78 3.02
N VAL A 225 29.38 9.28 3.90
CA VAL A 225 29.81 9.88 5.17
C VAL A 225 30.02 8.80 6.23
N THR A 226 31.24 8.74 6.77
CA THR A 226 31.62 7.80 7.84
C THR A 226 30.82 8.04 9.14
N GLY A 227 30.83 7.03 10.01
CA GLY A 227 30.12 7.04 11.29
C GLY A 227 29.82 5.62 11.76
N THR A 228 29.22 5.49 12.94
CA THR A 228 28.68 4.20 13.38
C THR A 228 27.53 3.76 12.46
N GLN A 229 27.23 2.47 12.40
CA GLN A 229 26.12 1.96 11.57
C GLN A 229 24.79 2.65 11.89
N SER A 230 24.45 2.83 13.18
CA SER A 230 23.24 3.56 13.60
C SER A 230 23.23 5.02 13.13
N GLN A 231 24.37 5.72 13.19
CA GLN A 231 24.47 7.10 12.70
C GLN A 231 24.31 7.18 11.17
N ARG A 232 24.86 6.20 10.45
CA ARG A 232 24.75 6.12 8.99
C ARG A 232 23.31 5.81 8.56
N ILE A 233 22.69 4.79 9.14
CA ILE A 233 21.28 4.43 8.84
C ILE A 233 20.34 5.58 9.17
N ARG A 234 20.46 6.20 10.36
CA ARG A 234 19.67 7.39 10.72
C ARG A 234 19.79 8.50 9.69
N ARG A 235 21.01 8.77 9.20
CA ARG A 235 21.26 9.81 8.20
C ARG A 235 20.58 9.47 6.87
N LEU A 236 20.67 8.22 6.42
CA LEU A 236 20.07 7.78 5.17
C LEU A 236 18.55 7.86 5.22
N LEU A 237 17.93 7.37 6.30
CA LEU A 237 16.48 7.51 6.51
C LEU A 237 16.04 8.98 6.53
N ALA A 238 16.77 9.84 7.25
CA ALA A 238 16.48 11.26 7.28
C ALA A 238 16.60 11.95 5.90
N VAL A 239 17.58 11.54 5.07
CA VAL A 239 17.71 12.07 3.70
C VAL A 239 16.60 11.54 2.81
N ARG A 240 16.27 10.23 2.87
CA ARG A 240 15.15 9.63 2.12
C ARG A 240 13.84 10.37 2.43
N ASP A 241 13.49 10.55 3.70
CA ASP A 241 12.27 11.24 4.11
C ASP A 241 12.27 12.74 3.74
N ALA A 242 13.44 13.40 3.73
CA ALA A 242 13.54 14.78 3.24
C ALA A 242 13.29 14.88 1.72
N LEU A 243 13.73 13.88 0.94
CA LEU A 243 13.44 13.80 -0.48
C LEU A 243 11.96 13.44 -0.73
N MET A 244 11.40 12.53 0.06
CA MET A 244 9.96 12.22 0.04
C MET A 244 9.11 13.47 0.31
N ALA A 245 9.48 14.27 1.31
CA ALA A 245 8.80 15.53 1.60
C ALA A 245 8.87 16.53 0.44
N GLN A 246 10.05 16.70 -0.19
CA GLN A 246 10.20 17.55 -1.37
C GLN A 246 9.32 17.07 -2.52
N ASN A 247 9.34 15.77 -2.82
CA ASN A 247 8.50 15.18 -3.85
C ASN A 247 7.00 15.42 -3.59
N LEU A 248 6.53 15.28 -2.34
CA LEU A 248 5.14 15.57 -1.99
C LEU A 248 4.78 17.04 -2.19
N LEU A 249 5.66 17.97 -1.82
CA LEU A 249 5.44 19.41 -2.03
C LEU A 249 5.40 19.74 -3.52
N ASP A 250 6.27 19.14 -4.33
CA ASP A 250 6.28 19.30 -5.78
C ASP A 250 5.01 18.72 -6.43
N ILE A 251 4.55 17.54 -5.98
CA ILE A 251 3.30 16.94 -6.44
C ILE A 251 2.11 17.84 -6.09
N ILE A 252 2.04 18.37 -4.87
CA ILE A 252 0.98 19.31 -4.47
C ILE A 252 1.02 20.58 -5.33
N ALA A 253 2.20 21.08 -5.65
CA ALA A 253 2.33 22.26 -6.51
C ALA A 253 1.86 21.97 -7.95
N LEU A 254 2.20 20.80 -8.49
CA LEU A 254 1.79 20.35 -9.83
C LEU A 254 0.27 20.15 -9.91
N GLU A 255 -0.34 19.59 -8.87
CA GLU A 255 -1.75 19.20 -8.83
C GLU A 255 -2.68 20.29 -8.23
N ARG A 256 -2.11 21.46 -7.89
CA ARG A 256 -2.77 22.52 -7.10
C ARG A 256 -4.14 22.97 -7.62
N ASP A 257 -4.32 22.94 -8.95
CA ASP A 257 -5.52 23.43 -9.65
C ASP A 257 -6.44 22.26 -10.06
N ARG A 258 -6.08 21.01 -9.72
CA ARG A 258 -6.79 19.78 -10.10
C ARG A 258 -7.52 19.11 -8.94
N GLY A 259 -7.12 19.41 -7.70
CA GLY A 259 -7.78 18.92 -6.49
C GLY A 259 -6.80 18.48 -5.41
N PRO A 260 -7.30 17.90 -4.31
CA PRO A 260 -6.44 17.32 -3.28
C PRO A 260 -5.72 16.06 -3.78
N VAL A 261 -4.56 15.80 -3.18
CA VAL A 261 -3.77 14.58 -3.40
C VAL A 261 -4.05 13.59 -2.29
N LEU A 262 -4.32 12.33 -2.63
CA LEU A 262 -4.29 11.21 -1.68
C LEU A 262 -2.84 10.70 -1.61
N VAL A 263 -2.27 10.56 -0.42
CA VAL A 263 -0.99 9.86 -0.22
C VAL A 263 -1.17 8.63 0.66
N SER A 264 -0.52 7.52 0.28
CA SER A 264 -0.53 6.26 1.02
C SER A 264 0.88 5.74 1.22
N ALA A 265 1.24 5.45 2.47
CA ALA A 265 2.57 4.98 2.87
C ALA A 265 2.53 4.40 4.28
N HIS A 266 3.67 3.90 4.78
CA HIS A 266 3.79 3.52 6.17
C HIS A 266 3.53 4.68 7.14
N ASN A 267 2.96 4.40 8.32
CA ASN A 267 2.72 5.39 9.37
C ASN A 267 3.96 6.24 9.69
N VAL A 268 5.13 5.60 9.77
CA VAL A 268 6.39 6.26 10.12
C VAL A 268 6.77 7.40 9.16
N HIS A 269 6.35 7.29 7.89
CA HIS A 269 6.62 8.29 6.86
C HIS A 269 5.59 9.42 6.87
N LEU A 270 4.37 9.21 7.40
CA LEU A 270 3.25 10.16 7.32
C LEU A 270 2.88 10.82 8.65
N GLN A 271 3.36 10.30 9.78
CA GLN A 271 3.13 10.90 11.08
C GLN A 271 3.74 12.30 11.21
N ARG A 272 3.14 13.13 12.08
CA ARG A 272 3.53 14.55 12.27
C ARG A 272 4.74 14.75 13.19
N HIS A 273 5.07 13.75 14.00
CA HIS A 273 6.19 13.75 14.92
C HIS A 273 7.36 12.91 14.37
N PRO A 274 8.58 13.05 14.89
CA PRO A 274 9.70 12.21 14.49
C PRO A 274 9.36 10.72 14.59
N GLY A 275 9.79 9.95 13.59
CA GLY A 275 9.81 8.49 13.62
C GLY A 275 10.85 8.00 14.62
N ARG A 276 10.61 6.83 15.19
CA ARG A 276 11.54 6.14 16.10
C ARG A 276 11.77 4.74 15.56
N TRP A 277 13.04 4.34 15.53
CA TRP A 277 13.45 2.96 15.34
C TRP A 277 14.17 2.52 16.60
N ASP A 278 13.66 1.48 17.25
CA ASP A 278 14.24 0.85 18.43
C ASP A 278 14.11 -0.68 18.25
N SER A 279 15.04 -1.27 17.49
CA SER A 279 14.98 -2.70 17.18
C SER A 279 16.35 -3.27 16.89
N HIS A 280 16.43 -4.59 16.99
CA HIS A 280 17.56 -5.35 16.50
C HIS A 280 17.40 -5.56 14.97
N TRP A 281 18.41 -5.21 14.18
CA TRP A 281 18.44 -5.41 12.74
C TRP A 281 19.83 -5.85 12.29
N GLU A 282 19.90 -6.95 11.54
CA GLU A 282 21.14 -7.57 11.03
C GLU A 282 22.25 -7.74 12.09
N GLY A 283 21.90 -8.22 13.29
CA GLY A 283 22.88 -8.47 14.34
C GLY A 283 23.26 -7.24 15.18
N GLN A 284 22.59 -6.09 14.99
CA GLN A 284 22.88 -4.85 15.71
C GLN A 284 21.64 -4.19 16.30
N ASP A 285 21.83 -3.58 17.46
CA ASP A 285 20.81 -2.76 18.11
C ASP A 285 20.83 -1.34 17.52
N LEU A 286 19.69 -0.95 16.94
CA LEU A 286 19.49 0.35 16.32
C LEU A 286 18.46 1.15 17.13
N ALA A 287 18.91 2.26 17.71
CA ALA A 287 18.07 3.21 18.45
C ALA A 287 18.29 4.64 17.94
N PHE A 288 17.34 5.17 17.17
CA PHE A 288 17.41 6.54 16.69
C PHE A 288 16.04 7.12 16.28
N GLN A 289 16.01 8.44 16.12
CA GLN A 289 14.86 9.19 15.61
C GLN A 289 15.25 10.03 14.39
N TRP A 290 14.29 10.27 13.51
CA TRP A 290 14.39 11.16 12.36
C TRP A 290 13.04 11.81 12.05
N ASN A 291 13.05 12.93 11.33
CA ASN A 291 11.81 13.54 10.86
C ASN A 291 11.36 12.80 9.59
N GLY A 292 10.19 12.16 9.65
CA GLY A 292 9.54 11.58 8.49
C GLY A 292 8.97 12.64 7.54
N ALA A 293 8.61 12.23 6.32
CA ALA A 293 8.07 13.13 5.30
C ALA A 293 6.84 13.92 5.79
N GLY A 294 5.93 13.25 6.50
CA GLY A 294 4.74 13.85 7.10
C GLY A 294 5.05 14.91 8.15
N SER A 295 6.08 14.69 8.97
CA SER A 295 6.54 15.68 9.97
C SER A 295 7.04 16.95 9.29
N ILE A 296 7.78 16.81 8.17
CA ILE A 296 8.28 17.94 7.38
C ILE A 296 7.15 18.66 6.64
N VAL A 297 6.32 17.93 5.91
CA VAL A 297 5.26 18.49 5.06
C VAL A 297 4.17 19.16 5.90
N SER A 298 3.77 18.54 7.02
CA SER A 298 2.72 19.06 7.89
C SER A 298 3.07 20.42 8.50
N ALA A 299 4.36 20.70 8.75
CA ALA A 299 4.83 22.00 9.22
C ALA A 299 4.52 23.14 8.24
N SER A 300 4.49 22.86 6.93
CA SER A 300 4.21 23.85 5.89
C SER A 300 2.72 23.95 5.53
N LEU A 301 1.99 22.83 5.55
CA LEU A 301 0.58 22.78 5.15
C LEU A 301 -0.39 23.03 6.32
N GLY A 302 0.07 22.90 7.57
CA GLY A 302 -0.76 23.02 8.76
C GLY A 302 -2.01 22.14 8.67
N LYS A 303 -3.19 22.73 8.92
CA LYS A 303 -4.48 22.03 8.88
C LYS A 303 -4.88 21.47 7.51
N ARG A 304 -4.15 21.82 6.43
CA ARG A 304 -4.41 21.30 5.07
C ARG A 304 -3.68 19.98 4.79
N TYR A 305 -2.77 19.58 5.68
CA TYR A 305 -2.30 18.19 5.80
C TYR A 305 -3.26 17.47 6.72
N VAL A 306 -4.00 16.47 6.22
CA VAL A 306 -4.89 15.64 7.04
C VAL A 306 -4.27 14.27 7.12
N TYR A 307 -4.01 13.78 8.32
CA TYR A 307 -3.36 12.50 8.57
C TYR A 307 -4.32 11.52 9.24
N VAL A 308 -4.55 10.40 8.55
CA VAL A 308 -5.27 9.23 9.04
C VAL A 308 -4.25 8.15 9.35
N ALA A 309 -4.02 7.87 10.63
CA ALA A 309 -3.08 6.82 11.02
C ALA A 309 -3.68 5.44 10.75
N GLY A 310 -2.88 4.51 10.24
CA GLY A 310 -3.28 3.11 10.12
C GLY A 310 -3.14 2.39 11.46
N SER A 311 -4.06 1.49 11.79
CA SER A 311 -4.03 0.69 13.00
C SER A 311 -4.53 -0.73 12.74
N LEU A 312 -3.91 -1.73 13.38
CA LEU A 312 -4.21 -3.14 13.16
C LEU A 312 -4.49 -3.85 14.48
N GLY A 313 -5.72 -4.33 14.64
CA GLY A 313 -6.18 -5.09 15.80
C GLY A 313 -5.63 -6.51 15.79
N ALA A 314 -5.95 -7.30 14.77
CA ALA A 314 -5.43 -8.66 14.62
C ALA A 314 -5.23 -9.01 13.14
N SER A 315 -4.28 -9.90 12.85
CA SER A 315 -4.00 -10.41 11.51
C SER A 315 -3.47 -11.83 11.56
N GLY A 316 -4.24 -12.77 11.02
CA GLY A 316 -3.80 -14.16 10.84
C GLY A 316 -2.56 -14.27 9.94
N PRO A 317 -2.53 -13.65 8.75
CA PRO A 317 -1.36 -13.64 7.86
C PRO A 317 -0.05 -13.19 8.50
N LEU A 318 -0.12 -12.27 9.47
CA LEU A 318 1.05 -11.77 10.20
C LEU A 318 1.32 -12.51 11.52
N GLY A 319 0.46 -13.47 11.91
CA GLY A 319 0.52 -14.09 13.24
C GLY A 319 0.23 -13.11 14.38
N LEU A 320 -0.38 -11.97 14.09
CA LEU A 320 -0.67 -10.92 15.06
C LEU A 320 -2.02 -11.20 15.75
N GLY A 321 -1.97 -11.58 17.03
CA GLY A 321 -3.17 -11.81 17.85
C GLY A 321 -3.98 -10.55 18.15
N PRO A 322 -5.06 -10.65 18.95
CA PRO A 322 -5.77 -9.46 19.44
C PRO A 322 -4.89 -8.61 20.38
N PRO A 323 -5.14 -7.30 20.47
CA PRO A 323 -4.35 -6.39 21.30
C PRO A 323 -4.67 -6.57 22.79
N GLU A 324 -3.70 -6.29 23.68
CA GLU A 324 -3.90 -6.42 25.13
C GLU A 324 -4.82 -5.31 25.67
N PRO A 325 -5.59 -5.58 26.75
CA PRO A 325 -6.35 -4.54 27.44
C PRO A 325 -5.49 -3.33 27.84
N GLY A 326 -6.08 -2.15 27.69
CA GLY A 326 -5.44 -0.86 27.98
C GLY A 326 -4.54 -0.32 26.86
N THR A 327 -4.45 -1.00 25.71
CA THR A 327 -3.74 -0.47 24.53
C THR A 327 -4.66 0.39 23.65
N TYR A 328 -4.09 1.25 22.81
CA TYR A 328 -4.84 2.06 21.85
C TYR A 328 -5.64 1.19 20.87
N GLU A 329 -5.05 0.14 20.31
CA GLU A 329 -5.70 -0.83 19.42
C GLU A 329 -6.87 -1.53 20.11
N HIS A 330 -6.70 -1.93 21.38
CA HIS A 330 -7.79 -2.52 22.15
C HIS A 330 -8.95 -1.55 22.36
N GLN A 331 -8.65 -0.26 22.57
CA GLN A 331 -9.68 0.78 22.75
C GLN A 331 -10.46 1.06 21.45
N LEU A 332 -9.83 0.92 20.29
CA LEU A 332 -10.50 1.04 18.98
C LEU A 332 -11.43 -0.15 18.70
N GLY A 333 -11.12 -1.32 19.26
CA GLY A 333 -12.07 -2.41 19.43
C GLY A 333 -12.10 -3.43 18.29
N ALA A 334 -13.27 -4.04 18.10
CA ALA A 334 -13.44 -5.22 17.26
C ALA A 334 -13.72 -4.89 15.78
N GLU A 335 -14.20 -3.69 15.49
CA GLU A 335 -14.73 -3.33 14.18
C GLU A 335 -13.69 -2.62 13.30
N THR A 336 -13.76 -2.88 11.99
CA THR A 336 -12.96 -2.17 10.98
C THR A 336 -13.67 -0.87 10.59
N GLY A 337 -12.96 0.25 10.60
CA GLY A 337 -13.55 1.55 10.31
C GLY A 337 -12.57 2.73 10.36
N ILE A 338 -13.11 3.93 10.18
CA ILE A 338 -12.39 5.19 10.46
C ILE A 338 -12.94 5.77 11.75
N PHE A 339 -12.09 5.91 12.75
CA PHE A 339 -12.46 6.33 14.09
C PHE A 339 -11.77 7.64 14.48
N PRO A 340 -12.36 8.44 15.37
CA PRO A 340 -11.63 9.52 16.02
C PRO A 340 -10.48 8.93 16.87
N PRO A 341 -9.41 9.70 17.12
CA PRO A 341 -8.35 9.27 18.02
C PRO A 341 -8.92 8.96 19.42
N PRO A 342 -8.57 7.81 20.03
CA PRO A 342 -9.09 7.44 21.35
C PRO A 342 -8.60 8.43 22.42
N THR A 343 -9.47 8.72 23.39
CA THR A 343 -9.17 9.61 24.52
C THR A 343 -8.97 8.79 25.80
N GLY A 344 -7.90 9.05 26.56
CA GLY A 344 -7.67 8.45 27.87
C GLY A 344 -6.19 8.47 28.28
N ASP A 345 -5.91 8.95 29.49
CA ASP A 345 -4.53 9.12 29.97
C ASP A 345 -3.83 7.81 30.36
N GLU A 346 -4.59 6.71 30.49
CA GLU A 346 -4.07 5.38 30.87
C GLU A 346 -3.77 4.48 29.66
N LEU A 347 -4.03 4.93 28.43
CA LEU A 347 -3.79 4.14 27.23
C LEU A 347 -2.29 4.05 26.92
N ARG A 348 -1.83 2.87 26.51
CA ARG A 348 -0.43 2.60 26.19
C ARG A 348 -0.23 2.01 24.80
N GLU A 349 0.99 2.09 24.31
CA GLU A 349 1.45 1.39 23.10
C GLU A 349 1.24 -0.12 23.26
N ARG A 350 0.80 -0.76 22.17
CA ARG A 350 0.80 -2.21 22.04
C ARG A 350 2.23 -2.72 21.83
N ALA A 351 2.62 -3.70 22.62
CA ALA A 351 3.86 -4.43 22.42
C ALA A 351 3.57 -5.69 21.59
N ALA A 352 4.30 -5.89 20.50
CA ALA A 352 4.23 -7.12 19.71
C ALA A 352 5.61 -7.43 19.13
N ASP A 353 5.98 -8.71 19.12
CA ASP A 353 7.20 -9.19 18.49
C ASP A 353 6.98 -9.40 16.99
N LEU A 354 6.72 -8.29 16.28
CA LEU A 354 6.51 -8.26 14.84
C LEU A 354 7.36 -7.13 14.24
N LEU A 355 8.46 -7.52 13.58
CA LEU A 355 9.39 -6.57 12.96
C LEU A 355 8.66 -5.69 11.93
N GLY A 356 8.80 -4.38 12.08
CA GLY A 356 8.18 -3.40 11.18
C GLY A 356 6.77 -2.99 11.58
N LEU A 357 6.17 -3.56 12.63
CA LEU A 357 4.87 -3.09 13.12
C LEU A 357 5.03 -1.73 13.82
N SER A 358 4.30 -0.73 13.33
CA SER A 358 4.11 0.57 13.97
C SER A 358 2.76 0.62 14.67
N SER A 359 2.74 0.12 15.91
CA SER A 359 1.62 0.31 16.84
C SER A 359 1.35 1.80 17.08
N LEU A 360 0.12 2.13 17.43
CA LEU A 360 -0.25 3.49 17.81
C LEU A 360 0.50 3.91 19.08
N GLU A 361 1.10 5.08 19.03
CA GLU A 361 1.73 5.74 20.18
C GLU A 361 1.04 7.06 20.54
N ALA A 362 1.29 7.56 21.75
CA ALA A 362 0.66 8.78 22.27
C ALA A 362 0.87 9.99 21.35
N ALA A 363 2.06 10.10 20.74
CA ALA A 363 2.36 11.18 19.79
C ALA A 363 1.53 11.06 18.49
N THR A 364 1.30 9.84 18.00
CA THR A 364 0.47 9.60 16.81
C THR A 364 -0.99 9.90 17.12
N VAL A 365 -1.52 9.35 18.21
CA VAL A 365 -2.91 9.58 18.64
C VAL A 365 -3.17 11.06 18.93
N GLY A 366 -2.23 11.72 19.61
CA GLY A 366 -2.34 13.14 19.96
C GLY A 366 -2.18 14.10 18.78
N THR A 367 -1.71 13.61 17.62
CA THR A 367 -1.50 14.48 16.46
C THR A 367 -2.28 14.08 15.22
N CYS A 368 -2.79 12.85 15.05
CA CYS A 368 -3.59 12.45 13.88
C CYS A 368 -5.01 13.06 13.88
N ASP A 369 -5.64 13.14 12.70
CA ASP A 369 -7.01 13.65 12.57
C ASP A 369 -8.05 12.53 12.67
N ALA A 370 -7.67 11.31 12.30
CA ALA A 370 -8.48 10.09 12.43
C ALA A 370 -7.58 8.84 12.39
N ILE A 371 -8.17 7.68 12.63
CA ILE A 371 -7.49 6.38 12.59
C ILE A 371 -8.27 5.43 11.68
N LEU A 372 -7.63 4.90 10.64
CA LEU A 372 -8.13 3.77 9.86
C LEU A 372 -7.73 2.49 10.59
N HIS A 373 -8.67 1.90 11.31
CA HIS A 373 -8.44 0.71 12.12
C HIS A 373 -9.02 -0.52 11.42
N ILE A 374 -8.18 -1.55 11.24
CA ILE A 374 -8.64 -2.91 10.96
C ILE A 374 -8.89 -3.60 12.29
N GLY A 375 -10.13 -4.02 12.52
CA GLY A 375 -10.61 -4.49 13.81
C GLY A 375 -9.92 -5.75 14.33
N SER A 376 -10.14 -6.04 15.61
CA SER A 376 -9.63 -7.24 16.29
C SER A 376 -10.60 -8.44 16.29
N GLU A 377 -11.80 -8.31 15.72
CA GLU A 377 -12.74 -9.43 15.59
C GLU A 377 -12.12 -10.55 14.72
N PRO A 378 -12.38 -11.84 15.03
CA PRO A 378 -12.03 -12.95 14.14
C PRO A 378 -12.49 -12.69 12.70
N GLY A 379 -11.53 -12.73 11.76
CA GLY A 379 -11.77 -12.50 10.35
C GLY A 379 -11.89 -11.03 9.92
N ALA A 380 -11.66 -10.05 10.81
CA ALA A 380 -11.75 -8.63 10.44
C ALA A 380 -10.74 -8.21 9.36
N ALA A 381 -9.48 -8.70 9.43
CA ALA A 381 -8.47 -8.43 8.40
C ALA A 381 -8.83 -9.06 7.05
N ASP A 382 -9.31 -10.31 7.05
CA ASP A 382 -9.79 -10.96 5.83
C ASP A 382 -11.01 -10.25 5.24
N ALA A 383 -11.96 -9.85 6.08
CA ALA A 383 -13.13 -9.09 5.66
C ALA A 383 -12.71 -7.73 5.05
N ALA A 384 -11.79 -7.01 5.69
CA ALA A 384 -11.25 -5.76 5.20
C ALA A 384 -10.55 -5.92 3.84
N ARG A 385 -9.74 -6.97 3.69
CA ARG A 385 -9.09 -7.32 2.42
C ARG A 385 -10.12 -7.59 1.32
N ILE A 386 -11.13 -8.43 1.57
CA ILE A 386 -12.12 -8.82 0.56
C ILE A 386 -13.03 -7.62 0.22
N ALA A 387 -13.49 -6.86 1.22
CA ALA A 387 -14.30 -5.65 1.00
C ALA A 387 -13.50 -4.52 0.32
N GLY A 388 -12.17 -4.57 0.45
CA GLY A 388 -11.20 -3.71 -0.23
C GLY A 388 -11.06 -4.00 -1.74
N LEU A 389 -11.60 -5.10 -2.25
CA LEU A 389 -11.54 -5.38 -3.70
C LEU A 389 -12.51 -4.49 -4.47
N THR A 390 -12.11 -4.03 -5.66
CA THR A 390 -12.96 -3.20 -6.52
C THR A 390 -14.26 -3.93 -6.87
N GLY A 391 -15.39 -3.22 -6.74
CA GLY A 391 -16.71 -3.74 -7.06
C GLY A 391 -17.26 -4.78 -6.08
N VAL A 392 -16.61 -5.00 -4.94
CA VAL A 392 -17.11 -5.89 -3.88
C VAL A 392 -17.98 -5.11 -2.91
N THR A 393 -19.10 -5.72 -2.51
CA THR A 393 -19.94 -5.27 -1.41
C THR A 393 -20.00 -6.35 -0.33
N GLU A 394 -19.73 -5.94 0.91
CA GLU A 394 -19.94 -6.76 2.10
C GLU A 394 -21.37 -6.57 2.61
N THR A 395 -21.99 -7.66 3.04
CA THR A 395 -23.21 -7.63 3.87
C THR A 395 -22.96 -8.45 5.12
N ARG A 396 -23.17 -7.83 6.29
CA ARG A 396 -23.18 -8.50 7.58
C ARG A 396 -24.62 -8.63 8.05
N ILE A 397 -25.04 -9.84 8.42
CA ILE A 397 -26.41 -10.05 8.90
C ILE A 397 -26.50 -9.62 10.37
N PRO A 398 -27.31 -8.61 10.73
CA PRO A 398 -27.38 -8.15 12.11
C PRO A 398 -28.14 -9.16 12.98
N PRO A 399 -27.74 -9.31 14.25
CA PRO A 399 -28.53 -10.02 15.25
C PRO A 399 -29.96 -9.48 15.33
N GLY A 400 -30.95 -10.37 15.43
CA GLY A 400 -32.36 -9.98 15.49
C GLY A 400 -33.00 -9.61 14.15
N SER A 401 -32.30 -9.79 13.02
CA SER A 401 -32.88 -9.60 11.68
C SER A 401 -33.92 -10.69 11.32
N GLU A 402 -34.68 -10.45 10.25
CA GLU A 402 -35.62 -11.45 9.69
C GLU A 402 -34.92 -12.67 9.08
N GLN A 403 -33.60 -12.61 8.89
CA GLN A 403 -32.81 -13.75 8.42
C GLN A 403 -32.70 -14.83 9.51
N PRO A 404 -32.51 -16.11 9.14
CA PRO A 404 -32.41 -17.18 10.12
C PRO A 404 -31.35 -16.92 11.20
N PRO A 405 -31.63 -17.16 12.49
CA PRO A 405 -30.70 -16.84 13.59
C PRO A 405 -29.29 -17.42 13.46
N HIS A 406 -29.17 -18.59 12.83
CA HIS A 406 -27.88 -19.25 12.57
C HIS A 406 -27.02 -18.55 11.50
N THR A 407 -27.49 -17.43 10.92
CA THR A 407 -26.73 -16.62 9.96
C THR A 407 -26.36 -15.25 10.51
N TRP A 408 -26.81 -14.91 11.72
CA TRP A 408 -26.51 -13.62 12.35
C TRP A 408 -25.01 -13.51 12.65
N GLY A 409 -24.42 -12.37 12.33
CA GLY A 409 -22.98 -12.11 12.47
C GLY A 409 -22.15 -12.51 11.25
N ASP A 410 -22.65 -13.43 10.41
CA ASP A 410 -21.95 -13.88 9.20
C ASP A 410 -21.77 -12.74 8.20
N ARG A 411 -20.64 -12.77 7.49
CA ARG A 411 -20.25 -11.79 6.47
C ARG A 411 -20.30 -12.44 5.10
N PHE A 412 -20.96 -11.78 4.17
CA PHE A 412 -21.15 -12.26 2.80
C PHE A 412 -20.60 -11.23 1.82
N PHE A 413 -19.81 -11.71 0.85
CA PHE A 413 -19.16 -10.86 -0.15
C PHE A 413 -19.72 -11.12 -1.53
N PHE A 414 -20.20 -10.06 -2.16
CA PHE A 414 -20.88 -10.10 -3.45
C PHE A 414 -20.15 -9.25 -4.48
N THR A 415 -20.27 -9.65 -5.74
CA THR A 415 -20.07 -8.75 -6.89
C THR A 415 -21.43 -8.19 -7.28
N GLY A 416 -21.46 -7.04 -7.96
CA GLY A 416 -22.70 -6.52 -8.54
C GLY A 416 -23.72 -5.94 -7.54
N ALA A 417 -24.72 -5.23 -8.07
CA ALA A 417 -25.75 -4.56 -7.27
C ALA A 417 -26.86 -5.51 -6.79
N GLU A 418 -27.15 -6.56 -7.57
CA GLU A 418 -28.24 -7.51 -7.32
C GLU A 418 -27.92 -8.51 -6.18
N ARG A 419 -26.64 -8.64 -5.80
CA ARG A 419 -26.17 -9.47 -4.67
C ARG A 419 -26.77 -10.89 -4.68
N VAL A 420 -26.84 -11.50 -5.86
CA VAL A 420 -27.60 -12.75 -6.07
C VAL A 420 -26.98 -13.93 -5.33
N ARG A 421 -25.64 -14.07 -5.38
CA ARG A 421 -24.91 -15.12 -4.66
C ARG A 421 -23.56 -14.60 -4.16
N PRO A 422 -23.17 -14.92 -2.91
CA PRO A 422 -21.85 -14.56 -2.42
C PRO A 422 -20.79 -15.42 -3.10
N PHE A 423 -19.65 -14.83 -3.45
CA PHE A 423 -18.49 -15.57 -3.94
C PHE A 423 -17.55 -15.97 -2.80
N ALA A 424 -17.64 -15.29 -1.66
CA ALA A 424 -16.96 -15.62 -0.42
C ALA A 424 -17.84 -15.32 0.80
N THR A 425 -17.59 -16.01 1.90
CA THR A 425 -18.25 -15.76 3.20
C THR A 425 -17.28 -15.94 4.35
N ILE A 426 -17.46 -15.19 5.43
CA ILE A 426 -16.80 -15.45 6.72
C ILE A 426 -17.88 -15.79 7.74
N VAL A 427 -17.73 -16.96 8.37
CA VAL A 427 -18.65 -17.48 9.38
C VAL A 427 -17.92 -17.73 10.70
N GLY A 428 -18.56 -17.39 11.82
CA GLY A 428 -17.94 -17.36 13.15
C GLY A 428 -18.50 -18.37 14.16
N HIS A 429 -19.42 -19.24 13.74
CA HIS A 429 -20.10 -20.19 14.63
C HIS A 429 -20.48 -21.46 13.89
N ASP A 430 -20.65 -22.54 14.66
CA ASP A 430 -21.17 -23.80 14.15
C ASP A 430 -22.69 -23.73 13.98
N VAL A 431 -23.23 -24.47 13.02
CA VAL A 431 -24.68 -24.64 12.81
C VAL A 431 -25.08 -26.06 13.23
N PRO A 432 -25.74 -26.24 14.40
CA PRO A 432 -26.06 -27.56 14.92
C PRO A 432 -26.81 -28.46 13.93
N GLY A 433 -26.31 -29.69 13.73
CA GLY A 433 -26.88 -30.67 12.80
C GLY A 433 -26.59 -30.41 11.32
N PHE A 434 -25.80 -29.38 10.99
CA PHE A 434 -25.49 -29.01 9.60
C PHE A 434 -24.00 -28.79 9.37
N ASP A 435 -23.38 -27.90 10.13
CA ASP A 435 -22.00 -27.45 9.91
C ASP A 435 -21.27 -27.24 11.25
N GLU A 436 -20.78 -28.35 11.81
CA GLU A 436 -20.09 -28.39 13.12
C GLU A 436 -18.65 -28.94 13.01
N ARG A 437 -18.26 -29.43 11.83
CA ARG A 437 -16.98 -30.13 11.64
C ARG A 437 -15.77 -29.22 11.75
N SER A 438 -15.96 -27.91 11.60
CA SER A 438 -14.91 -26.91 11.71
C SER A 438 -14.68 -26.41 13.15
N ARG A 439 -15.56 -26.79 14.10
CA ARG A 439 -15.46 -26.44 15.54
C ARG A 439 -15.30 -24.94 15.76
N LEU A 440 -16.18 -24.16 15.14
CA LEU A 440 -16.13 -22.69 15.20
C LEU A 440 -16.68 -22.13 16.51
N ALA A 441 -17.32 -22.95 17.35
CA ALA A 441 -17.74 -22.53 18.68
C ALA A 441 -16.58 -22.18 19.64
N ASP A 442 -15.34 -22.60 19.35
CA ASP A 442 -14.20 -22.23 20.19
C ASP A 442 -13.88 -20.73 20.03
N PRO A 443 -13.52 -20.01 21.11
CA PRO A 443 -13.21 -18.58 21.05
C PRO A 443 -12.13 -18.24 20.01
N GLY A 444 -12.37 -17.17 19.24
CA GLY A 444 -11.40 -16.65 18.28
C GLY A 444 -11.35 -17.38 16.94
N ARG A 445 -12.26 -18.33 16.70
CA ARG A 445 -12.31 -19.09 15.44
C ARG A 445 -13.31 -18.51 14.45
N TYR A 446 -12.93 -18.58 13.18
CA TYR A 446 -13.80 -18.29 12.06
C TYR A 446 -13.37 -19.12 10.86
N ARG A 447 -14.26 -19.25 9.87
CA ARG A 447 -13.96 -19.92 8.61
C ARG A 447 -14.22 -18.99 7.44
N LEU A 448 -13.20 -18.80 6.61
CA LEU A 448 -13.34 -18.17 5.31
C LEU A 448 -13.72 -19.25 4.30
N ASN A 449 -14.83 -19.04 3.60
CA ASN A 449 -15.31 -19.90 2.52
C ASN A 449 -15.20 -19.17 1.20
N ILE A 450 -14.75 -19.86 0.16
CA ILE A 450 -14.56 -19.29 -1.17
C ILE A 450 -15.20 -20.24 -2.19
N GLU A 451 -16.08 -19.72 -3.03
CA GLU A 451 -16.55 -20.46 -4.20
C GLU A 451 -15.39 -20.45 -5.20
N VAL A 452 -14.78 -21.59 -5.52
CA VAL A 452 -13.67 -21.67 -6.50
C VAL A 452 -14.09 -22.34 -7.79
N GLY A 453 -15.31 -22.85 -7.87
CA GLY A 453 -15.86 -23.50 -9.04
C GLY A 453 -15.21 -24.87 -9.30
N ARG A 454 -15.81 -25.63 -10.21
CA ARG A 454 -15.44 -27.05 -10.38
C ARG A 454 -14.04 -27.28 -10.96
N ALA A 455 -13.58 -26.39 -11.83
CA ALA A 455 -12.26 -26.53 -12.46
C ALA A 455 -11.13 -26.31 -11.45
N GLU A 456 -11.18 -25.20 -10.72
CA GLU A 456 -10.15 -24.90 -9.72
C GLU A 456 -10.20 -25.87 -8.54
N PHE A 457 -11.39 -26.31 -8.12
CA PHE A 457 -11.50 -27.37 -7.12
C PHE A 457 -10.73 -28.64 -7.52
N ARG A 458 -10.83 -29.06 -8.80
CA ARG A 458 -10.08 -30.22 -9.31
C ARG A 458 -8.58 -29.97 -9.32
N ASN A 459 -8.15 -28.77 -9.69
CA ASN A 459 -6.74 -28.40 -9.69
C ASN A 459 -6.15 -28.47 -8.27
N LEU A 460 -6.91 -28.02 -7.27
CA LEU A 460 -6.45 -27.96 -5.88
C LEU A 460 -6.35 -29.34 -5.22
N PHE A 461 -7.29 -30.26 -5.48
CA PHE A 461 -7.38 -31.53 -4.74
C PHE A 461 -7.14 -32.79 -5.57
N GLY A 462 -7.05 -32.68 -6.90
CA GLY A 462 -6.84 -33.81 -7.80
C GLY A 462 -8.09 -34.65 -8.09
N TYR A 463 -9.26 -34.24 -7.59
CA TYR A 463 -10.56 -34.91 -7.82
C TYR A 463 -11.70 -33.89 -7.94
N GLY A 464 -12.82 -34.31 -8.55
CA GLY A 464 -13.97 -33.44 -8.77
C GLY A 464 -14.81 -33.16 -7.51
N PRO A 465 -15.51 -32.01 -7.41
CA PRO A 465 -16.50 -31.77 -6.36
C PRO A 465 -17.49 -32.93 -6.15
N GLU A 466 -17.89 -33.58 -7.24
CA GLU A 466 -18.78 -34.74 -7.26
C GLU A 466 -18.23 -35.98 -6.54
N GLU A 467 -16.90 -36.10 -6.40
CA GLU A 467 -16.21 -37.22 -5.75
C GLU A 467 -15.95 -36.97 -4.25
N PHE A 468 -16.25 -35.76 -3.75
CA PHE A 468 -15.93 -35.36 -2.37
C PHE A 468 -16.42 -36.35 -1.30
N ALA A 469 -17.57 -36.99 -1.50
CA ALA A 469 -18.11 -37.96 -0.54
C ALA A 469 -17.16 -39.14 -0.26
N VAL A 470 -16.33 -39.53 -1.24
CA VAL A 470 -15.34 -40.63 -1.12
C VAL A 470 -14.02 -40.13 -0.51
N HIS A 471 -13.69 -38.86 -0.71
CA HIS A 471 -12.42 -38.26 -0.26
C HIS A 471 -12.51 -37.52 1.08
N ARG A 472 -13.70 -37.33 1.64
CA ARG A 472 -13.92 -36.54 2.86
C ARG A 472 -13.48 -37.25 4.16
N ASP A 473 -13.32 -38.57 4.11
CA ASP A 473 -12.97 -39.37 5.28
C ASP A 473 -11.48 -39.20 5.58
N GLY A 474 -11.16 -38.83 6.82
CA GLY A 474 -9.79 -38.50 7.25
C GLY A 474 -9.39 -37.03 7.13
N LEU A 475 -10.24 -36.15 6.57
CA LEU A 475 -10.02 -34.71 6.60
C LEU A 475 -10.43 -34.12 7.97
N ASP A 476 -9.52 -33.40 8.59
CA ASP A 476 -9.80 -32.57 9.77
C ASP A 476 -10.20 -31.15 9.31
N PHE A 477 -11.51 -30.91 9.23
CA PHE A 477 -12.08 -29.61 8.83
C PHE A 477 -11.90 -28.50 9.87
N ALA A 478 -11.34 -28.84 11.04
CA ALA A 478 -10.99 -27.90 12.10
C ALA A 478 -9.49 -27.58 12.11
N GLU A 479 -8.68 -28.09 11.18
CA GLU A 479 -7.27 -27.72 11.10
C GLU A 479 -7.14 -26.24 10.65
N PRO A 480 -6.53 -25.36 11.47
CA PRO A 480 -6.37 -23.95 11.11
C PRO A 480 -5.29 -23.77 10.04
N ASP A 481 -5.38 -22.66 9.29
CA ASP A 481 -4.40 -22.27 8.27
C ASP A 481 -4.11 -23.40 7.26
N ARG A 482 -5.16 -24.14 6.88
CA ARG A 482 -5.10 -25.18 5.86
C ARG A 482 -6.23 -25.02 4.85
N LEU A 483 -5.88 -25.05 3.57
CA LEU A 483 -6.85 -25.06 2.48
C LEU A 483 -7.48 -26.44 2.34
N LEU A 484 -8.79 -26.51 2.55
CA LEU A 484 -9.57 -27.74 2.50
C LEU A 484 -10.82 -27.56 1.63
N PRO A 485 -11.40 -28.65 1.09
CA PRO A 485 -12.76 -28.61 0.58
C PRO A 485 -13.72 -28.13 1.69
N HIS A 486 -14.76 -27.38 1.33
CA HIS A 486 -15.75 -26.95 2.31
C HIS A 486 -16.52 -28.16 2.89
N PRO A 487 -16.70 -28.30 4.22
CA PRO A 487 -17.29 -29.51 4.83
C PRO A 487 -18.68 -29.89 4.31
N VAL A 488 -19.51 -28.89 4.02
CA VAL A 488 -20.86 -29.06 3.44
C VAL A 488 -20.95 -28.75 1.94
N TYR A 489 -20.39 -27.62 1.49
CA TYR A 489 -20.55 -27.11 0.12
C TYR A 489 -19.46 -27.53 -0.88
N ALA A 490 -18.53 -28.44 -0.52
CA ALA A 490 -17.50 -28.92 -1.43
C ALA A 490 -18.07 -29.45 -2.76
N VAL A 491 -19.21 -30.16 -2.73
CA VAL A 491 -19.89 -30.68 -3.95
C VAL A 491 -20.37 -29.58 -4.91
N ARG A 492 -20.42 -28.32 -4.44
CA ARG A 492 -20.71 -27.13 -5.25
C ARG A 492 -19.45 -26.37 -5.67
N GLY A 493 -18.26 -26.91 -5.42
CA GLY A 493 -16.98 -26.27 -5.73
C GLY A 493 -16.55 -25.21 -4.73
N TRP A 494 -16.96 -25.33 -3.46
CA TRP A 494 -16.50 -24.45 -2.38
C TRP A 494 -15.31 -25.03 -1.64
N VAL A 495 -14.37 -24.16 -1.27
CA VAL A 495 -13.27 -24.45 -0.35
C VAL A 495 -13.43 -23.64 0.93
N SER A 496 -12.71 -24.04 1.96
CA SER A 496 -12.68 -23.36 3.23
C SER A 496 -11.30 -23.38 3.86
N VAL A 497 -11.01 -22.34 4.63
CA VAL A 497 -9.84 -22.24 5.52
C VAL A 497 -10.35 -21.76 6.87
N VAL A 498 -10.04 -22.48 7.94
CA VAL A 498 -10.28 -22.01 9.32
C VAL A 498 -9.10 -21.16 9.75
N ASN A 499 -9.35 -19.95 10.26
CA ASN A 499 -8.31 -18.98 10.65
C ASN A 499 -7.14 -18.89 9.63
N PRO A 500 -7.37 -18.37 8.40
CA PRO A 500 -6.30 -18.13 7.45
C PRO A 500 -5.08 -17.45 8.07
N GLY A 501 -3.90 -17.98 7.79
CA GLY A 501 -2.63 -17.55 8.35
C GLY A 501 -1.53 -17.51 7.30
N PRO A 502 -0.25 -17.53 7.72
CA PRO A 502 0.89 -17.41 6.82
C PRO A 502 0.97 -18.52 5.76
N ALA A 503 0.51 -19.75 6.07
CA ALA A 503 0.61 -20.88 5.14
C ALA A 503 -0.39 -20.78 3.99
N THR A 504 -1.54 -20.13 4.20
CA THR A 504 -2.61 -20.05 3.19
C THR A 504 -2.82 -18.66 2.59
N VAL A 505 -2.22 -17.59 3.12
CA VAL A 505 -2.49 -16.21 2.67
C VAL A 505 -2.31 -16.01 1.16
N ALA A 506 -1.28 -16.60 0.55
CA ALA A 506 -1.02 -16.47 -0.88
C ALA A 506 -2.13 -17.14 -1.72
N ASP A 507 -2.51 -18.37 -1.37
CA ASP A 507 -3.60 -19.09 -2.03
C ASP A 507 -4.94 -18.41 -1.80
N VAL A 508 -5.24 -17.99 -0.57
CA VAL A 508 -6.48 -17.28 -0.27
C VAL A 508 -6.58 -15.99 -1.07
N THR A 509 -5.50 -15.21 -1.17
CA THR A 509 -5.49 -13.97 -1.97
C THR A 509 -5.82 -14.26 -3.43
N ARG A 510 -5.16 -15.27 -4.02
CA ARG A 510 -5.38 -15.69 -5.40
C ARG A 510 -6.80 -16.21 -5.63
N LEU A 511 -7.28 -17.09 -4.75
CA LEU A 511 -8.58 -17.75 -4.88
C LEU A 511 -9.74 -16.78 -4.70
N VAL A 512 -9.64 -15.83 -3.75
CA VAL A 512 -10.64 -14.77 -3.59
C VAL A 512 -10.75 -13.92 -4.86
N ASP A 513 -9.63 -13.52 -5.45
CA ASP A 513 -9.65 -12.70 -6.67
C ASP A 513 -10.21 -13.47 -7.89
N GLN A 514 -9.84 -14.74 -8.03
CA GLN A 514 -10.42 -15.62 -9.06
C GLN A 514 -11.92 -15.83 -8.86
N ALA A 515 -12.37 -16.05 -7.62
CA ALA A 515 -13.78 -16.19 -7.26
C ALA A 515 -14.57 -14.93 -7.59
N ARG A 516 -14.03 -13.75 -7.25
CA ARG A 516 -14.60 -12.44 -7.60
C ARG A 516 -14.72 -12.29 -9.12
N SER A 517 -13.67 -12.60 -9.87
CA SER A 517 -13.66 -12.48 -11.34
C SER A 517 -14.68 -13.40 -12.00
N ARG A 518 -14.82 -14.64 -11.52
CA ARG A 518 -15.88 -15.55 -12.00
C ARG A 518 -17.26 -15.01 -11.67
N SER A 519 -17.49 -14.56 -10.44
CA SER A 519 -18.79 -14.03 -9.98
C SER A 519 -19.23 -12.87 -10.87
N ARG A 520 -18.34 -11.92 -11.15
CA ARG A 520 -18.61 -10.80 -12.08
C ARG A 520 -19.00 -11.28 -13.50
N SER A 521 -18.29 -12.27 -14.02
CA SER A 521 -18.53 -12.79 -15.36
C SER A 521 -19.88 -13.52 -15.46
N ALA A 522 -20.29 -14.21 -14.40
CA ALA A 522 -21.58 -14.88 -14.33
C ALA A 522 -22.74 -13.88 -14.28
N GLU A 523 -22.58 -12.76 -13.57
CA GLU A 523 -23.57 -11.67 -13.55
C GLU A 523 -23.71 -11.00 -14.91
N SER A 524 -22.60 -10.73 -15.61
CA SER A 524 -22.66 -10.15 -16.96
C SER A 524 -23.30 -11.06 -18.01
N ALA A 525 -23.31 -12.38 -17.78
CA ALA A 525 -23.95 -13.33 -18.68
C ALA A 525 -25.45 -13.54 -18.37
N ALA A 526 -25.92 -13.08 -17.21
CA ALA A 526 -27.29 -13.24 -16.73
C ALA A 526 -28.17 -11.99 -16.92
N GLY A 527 -27.56 -10.81 -17.07
CA GLY A 527 -28.21 -9.54 -17.45
C GLY A 527 -28.06 -9.26 -18.94
#